data_AF-A0A6H1K5Z5-F1
#
_entry.id   AF-A0A6H1K5Z5-F1
#
_cell.length_a   1.000
_cell.length_b   1.000
_cell.length_c   1.000
_cell.angle_alpha   90.00
_cell.angle_beta   90.00
_cell.angle_gamma   90.00
#
_symmetry.space_group_name_H-M   'P 1'
#
loop_
_entity.id
_entity.type
_entity.pdbx_description
1 polymer ?
#
loop_
_entity_poly.entity_id
_entity_poly.type
_entity_poly.pdbx_seq_one_letter_code
_entity_poly.pdbx_strand_id
1 'polypeptide(L)'
;MSFVQTGKIDLKSDNAIETSGGNTSTFTRVTFPSPFPPGSSVVVLPLTQTFNGPETPGIRIHDVTNTGFLIRLNEVYAGATKSDGKHTTETIGWLAATV
;
A
#
# COMPACT_ATOMS: atom_id res chain seq x y z
N MET A 1 -13.52 -22.01 -1.76
CA MET A 1 -12.78 -21.73 -0.52
C MET A 1 -12.05 -20.41 -0.70
N SER A 2 -12.10 -19.52 0.29
CA SER A 2 -11.30 -18.29 0.25
C SER A 2 -9.88 -18.61 0.71
N PHE A 3 -8.87 -18.19 -0.05
CA PHE A 3 -7.48 -18.24 0.38
C PHE A 3 -7.14 -16.92 1.03
N VAL A 4 -6.51 -16.95 2.20
CA VAL A 4 -6.07 -15.75 2.93
C VAL A 4 -4.56 -15.80 3.09
N GLN A 5 -3.90 -14.68 2.79
CA GLN A 5 -2.50 -14.44 3.08
C GLN A 5 -2.37 -13.15 3.86
N THR A 6 -1.42 -13.11 4.79
CA THR A 6 -1.15 -11.93 5.61
C THR A 6 0.33 -11.67 5.65
N GLY A 7 0.70 -10.42 5.89
CA GLY A 7 2.09 -10.06 6.13
C GLY A 7 2.21 -8.65 6.66
N LYS A 8 3.46 -8.19 6.74
CA LYS A 8 3.80 -6.82 7.10
C LYS A 8 4.96 -6.33 6.25
N ILE A 9 5.05 -5.02 6.09
CA ILE A 9 6.14 -4.34 5.39
C ILE A 9 6.44 -3.03 6.10
N ASP A 10 7.72 -2.70 6.27
CA ASP A 10 8.13 -1.38 6.72
C ASP A 10 8.22 -0.46 5.49
N LEU A 11 7.46 0.64 5.52
CA LEU A 11 7.39 1.61 4.43
C LEU A 11 7.65 3.00 4.97
N LYS A 12 8.37 3.79 4.17
CA LYS A 12 8.50 5.24 4.33
C LYS A 12 8.16 5.92 3.01
N SER A 13 7.95 7.22 3.04
CA SER A 13 7.87 8.02 1.82
C SER A 13 8.96 9.09 1.84
N ASP A 14 9.85 9.05 0.85
CA ASP A 14 10.80 10.16 0.61
C ASP A 14 10.35 11.04 -0.57
N ASN A 15 9.22 10.68 -1.19
CA ASN A 15 8.72 11.27 -2.43
C ASN A 15 7.62 12.29 -2.15
N ALA A 16 7.54 13.32 -2.99
CA ALA A 16 6.41 14.24 -3.00
C ALA A 16 5.08 13.50 -3.21
N ILE A 17 3.99 14.05 -2.70
CA ILE A 17 2.63 13.51 -2.90
C ILE A 17 2.37 13.25 -4.40
N GLU A 18 1.83 12.07 -4.71
CA GLU A 18 1.40 11.77 -6.07
C GLU A 18 0.04 12.39 -6.37
N THR A 19 0.04 13.34 -7.30
CA THR A 19 -1.16 14.05 -7.77
C THR A 19 -1.66 13.56 -9.13
N SER A 20 -0.88 12.78 -9.86
CA SER A 20 -1.26 12.16 -11.14
C SER A 20 -1.92 10.81 -10.91
N GLY A 21 -3.17 10.67 -11.35
CA GLY A 21 -3.90 9.41 -11.27
C GLY A 21 -3.20 8.30 -12.05
N GLY A 22 -3.02 7.13 -11.44
CA GLY A 22 -2.39 5.97 -12.08
C GLY A 22 -0.86 5.99 -12.14
N ASN A 23 -0.18 7.05 -11.73
CA ASN A 23 1.29 7.03 -11.65
C ASN A 23 1.73 6.20 -10.43
N THR A 24 2.33 5.04 -10.69
CA THR A 24 2.83 4.13 -9.66
C THR A 24 4.35 4.03 -9.60
N SER A 25 5.08 4.94 -10.24
CA SER A 25 6.57 4.92 -10.30
C SER A 25 7.27 4.90 -8.93
N THR A 26 6.56 5.35 -7.88
CA THR A 26 7.06 5.46 -6.50
C THR A 26 6.48 4.40 -5.56
N PHE A 27 5.70 3.45 -6.08
CA PHE A 27 5.10 2.39 -5.28
C PHE A 27 6.08 1.23 -5.08
N THR A 28 6.00 0.60 -3.92
CA THR A 28 6.73 -0.61 -3.58
C THR A 28 5.90 -1.84 -3.97
N ARG A 29 6.52 -2.81 -4.62
CA ARG A 29 5.91 -4.11 -4.92
C ARG A 29 5.97 -5.02 -3.69
N VAL A 30 4.82 -5.53 -3.26
CA VAL A 30 4.71 -6.63 -2.32
C VAL A 30 4.35 -7.89 -3.10
N THR A 31 5.18 -8.92 -2.99
CA THR A 31 4.94 -10.24 -3.59
C THR A 31 4.34 -11.15 -2.52
N PHE A 32 3.26 -11.86 -2.87
CA PHE A 32 2.70 -12.86 -1.97
C PHE A 32 3.67 -14.04 -1.80
N PRO A 33 3.82 -14.59 -0.58
CA PRO A 33 4.66 -15.78 -0.35
C PRO A 33 4.31 -16.96 -1.26
N SER A 34 3.02 -17.11 -1.57
CA SER A 34 2.53 -18.04 -2.59
C SER A 34 1.56 -17.30 -3.52
N PRO A 35 1.64 -17.45 -4.85
CA PRO A 35 0.64 -16.85 -5.72
C PRO A 35 -0.73 -17.49 -5.48
N PHE A 36 -1.78 -16.68 -5.46
CA PHE A 36 -3.14 -17.17 -5.54
C PHE A 36 -3.36 -17.92 -6.88
N PRO A 37 -4.34 -18.84 -6.96
CA PRO A 37 -4.61 -19.57 -8.19
C PRO A 37 -4.79 -18.64 -9.40
N PRO A 38 -4.29 -19.02 -10.59
CA PRO A 38 -4.48 -18.22 -11.81
C PRO A 38 -5.96 -17.90 -12.04
N GLY A 39 -6.26 -16.64 -12.38
CA GLY A 39 -7.63 -16.16 -12.58
C GLY A 39 -8.38 -15.76 -11.30
N SER A 40 -7.75 -15.84 -10.11
CA SER A 40 -8.36 -15.37 -8.87
C SER A 40 -8.54 -13.86 -8.85
N SER A 41 -9.70 -13.40 -8.39
CA SER A 41 -9.90 -12.02 -7.96
C SER A 41 -9.38 -11.87 -6.53
N VAL A 42 -8.51 -10.88 -6.29
CA VAL A 42 -7.85 -10.68 -5.00
C VAL A 42 -8.17 -9.28 -4.47
N VAL A 43 -8.52 -9.21 -3.18
CA VAL A 43 -8.63 -7.94 -2.44
C VAL A 43 -7.48 -7.83 -1.44
N VAL A 44 -7.01 -6.62 -1.18
CA VAL A 44 -5.93 -6.32 -0.22
C VAL A 44 -6.38 -5.21 0.71
N LEU A 45 -6.28 -5.46 2.02
CA LEU A 45 -6.57 -4.52 3.09
C LEU A 45 -5.27 -4.22 3.86
N PRO A 46 -4.63 -3.06 3.62
CA PRO A 46 -3.49 -2.61 4.40
C PRO A 46 -3.92 -1.78 5.61
N LEU A 47 -3.13 -1.80 6.67
CA LEU A 47 -3.31 -0.96 7.86
C LEU A 47 -1.95 -0.60 8.48
N THR A 48 -1.73 0.67 8.78
CA THR A 48 -0.59 1.13 9.58
C THR A 48 -0.67 0.56 10.99
N GLN A 49 0.40 -0.06 11.49
CA GLN A 49 0.46 -0.73 12.80
C GLN A 49 1.37 -0.01 13.81
N THR A 50 2.04 1.05 13.38
CA THR A 50 2.90 1.89 14.22
C THR A 50 2.51 3.36 14.08
N PHE A 51 3.06 4.18 14.97
CA PHE A 51 2.93 5.63 14.95
C PHE A 51 4.29 6.22 15.34
N ASN A 52 5.22 6.16 14.39
CA ASN A 52 6.59 6.63 14.53
C ASN A 52 6.73 8.10 14.10
N GLY A 53 5.88 8.56 13.17
CA GLY A 53 5.79 9.96 12.72
C GLY A 53 4.52 10.66 13.19
N PRO A 54 4.54 11.98 13.40
CA PRO A 54 3.35 12.74 13.81
C PRO A 54 2.35 13.00 12.67
N GLU A 55 2.77 12.86 11.41
CA GLU A 55 1.92 13.11 10.25
C GLU A 55 0.91 11.96 10.03
N THR A 56 -0.21 12.23 9.37
CA THR A 56 -1.19 11.18 9.06
C THR A 56 -0.84 10.50 7.72
N PRO A 57 -0.43 9.22 7.71
CA PRO A 57 -0.14 8.53 6.46
C PRO A 57 -1.43 8.15 5.73
N GLY A 58 -1.51 8.43 4.44
CA GLY A 58 -2.44 7.73 3.54
C GLY A 58 -1.77 6.50 2.96
N ILE A 59 -2.52 5.40 2.80
CA ILE A 59 -2.03 4.20 2.10
C ILE A 59 -2.77 4.08 0.77
N ARG A 60 -2.02 3.95 -0.33
CA ARG A 60 -2.57 3.63 -1.65
C ARG A 60 -2.16 2.23 -2.07
N ILE A 61 -3.11 1.51 -2.65
CA ILE A 61 -2.90 0.20 -3.29
C ILE A 61 -3.13 0.34 -4.79
N HIS A 62 -2.36 -0.37 -5.59
CA HIS A 62 -2.53 -0.47 -7.03
C HIS A 62 -2.10 -1.87 -7.52
N ASP A 63 -2.41 -2.21 -8.77
CA ASP A 63 -1.88 -3.40 -9.46
C ASP A 63 -2.04 -4.70 -8.64
N VAL A 64 -3.23 -4.91 -8.08
CA VAL A 64 -3.54 -6.15 -7.34
C VAL A 64 -3.71 -7.28 -8.35
N THR A 65 -2.83 -8.27 -8.26
CA THR A 65 -2.84 -9.48 -9.09
C THR A 65 -2.86 -10.72 -8.21
N ASN A 66 -2.89 -11.91 -8.81
CA ASN A 66 -2.75 -13.16 -8.04
C ASN A 66 -1.34 -13.35 -7.45
N THR A 67 -0.35 -12.54 -7.86
CA THR A 67 1.05 -12.67 -7.40
C THR A 67 1.48 -11.62 -6.39
N GLY A 68 0.74 -10.51 -6.27
CA GLY A 68 1.10 -9.42 -5.39
C GLY A 68 0.32 -8.15 -5.67
N PHE A 69 0.80 -7.05 -5.09
CA PHE A 69 0.21 -5.72 -5.23
C PHE A 69 1.28 -4.63 -5.10
N LEU A 70 0.95 -3.43 -5.56
CA LEU A 70 1.72 -2.21 -5.32
C LEU A 70 1.15 -1.47 -4.11
N ILE A 71 2.03 -0.96 -3.25
CA ILE A 71 1.67 -0.16 -2.08
C ILE A 71 2.55 1.09 -1.96
N ARG A 72 1.97 2.18 -1.46
CA ARG A 72 2.72 3.40 -1.15
C ARG A 72 2.12 4.13 0.05
N LEU A 73 2.98 4.68 0.91
CA LEU A 73 2.63 5.79 1.79
C LEU A 73 2.52 7.08 0.97
N ASN A 74 1.35 7.69 0.98
CA ASN A 74 1.06 8.93 0.30
C ASN A 74 0.28 9.83 1.26
N GLU A 75 0.92 10.90 1.73
CA GLU A 75 0.31 11.83 2.67
C GLU A 75 -0.89 12.59 2.08
N VAL A 76 -1.54 13.37 2.96
CA VAL A 76 -2.81 14.06 2.70
C VAL A 76 -2.73 14.95 1.46
N TYR A 77 -3.59 14.64 0.49
CA TYR A 77 -3.91 15.49 -0.64
C TYR A 77 -5.40 15.83 -0.61
N ALA A 78 -5.72 17.07 -0.22
CA ALA A 78 -7.07 17.56 -0.06
C ALA A 78 -7.24 18.88 -0.85
N GLY A 79 -7.41 18.75 -2.17
CA GLY A 79 -7.61 19.90 -3.06
C GLY A 79 -6.39 20.82 -3.09
N ALA A 80 -6.54 22.04 -2.56
CA ALA A 80 -5.45 23.02 -2.48
C ALA A 80 -4.44 22.73 -1.35
N THR A 81 -4.81 21.89 -0.38
CA THR A 81 -3.93 21.51 0.73
C THR A 81 -3.24 20.20 0.41
N LYS A 82 -1.90 20.22 0.43
CA LYS A 82 -1.07 19.05 0.22
C LYS A 82 0.09 19.07 1.21
N SER A 83 0.38 17.93 1.84
CA SER A 83 1.64 17.77 2.57
C SER A 83 2.83 17.72 1.59
N ASP A 84 4.04 17.72 2.12
CA ASP A 84 5.24 17.52 1.32
C ASP A 84 5.39 16.08 0.83
N GLY A 85 4.60 15.15 1.38
CA GLY A 85 4.55 13.75 0.98
C GLY A 85 5.61 12.88 1.64
N LYS A 86 6.53 13.48 2.39
CA LYS A 86 7.55 12.74 3.11
C LYS A 86 6.96 12.22 4.40
N HIS A 87 7.26 10.96 4.71
CA HIS A 87 6.78 10.32 5.92
C HIS A 87 7.85 9.37 6.43
N THR A 88 8.03 9.34 7.75
CA THR A 88 8.98 8.42 8.37
C THR A 88 8.55 6.96 8.17
N THR A 89 9.43 6.03 8.54
CA THR A 89 9.15 4.60 8.43
C THR A 89 8.04 4.18 9.37
N GLU A 90 7.03 3.51 8.85
CA GLU A 90 5.95 2.84 9.60
C GLU A 90 5.86 1.37 9.19
N THR A 91 5.48 0.50 10.13
CA THR A 91 5.11 -0.89 9.83
C THR A 91 3.67 -0.94 9.35
N ILE A 92 3.45 -1.46 8.15
CA ILE A 92 2.14 -1.66 7.55
C ILE A 92 1.82 -3.16 7.53
N GLY A 93 0.79 -3.55 8.26
CA GLY A 93 0.21 -4.89 8.14
C GLY A 93 -0.72 -4.97 6.93
N TRP A 94 -0.82 -6.13 6.31
CA TRP A 94 -1.76 -6.37 5.22
C TRP A 94 -2.41 -7.74 5.31
N LEU A 95 -3.66 -7.80 4.84
CA LEU A 95 -4.42 -9.02 4.58
C LEU A 95 -4.81 -9.04 3.11
N ALA A 96 -4.59 -10.16 2.44
CA ALA A 96 -5.02 -10.41 1.08
C ALA A 96 -5.91 -11.65 1.03
N ALA A 97 -7.02 -11.58 0.29
CA ALA A 97 -7.95 -12.69 0.17
C ALA A 97 -8.55 -12.81 -1.23
N THR A 98 -8.90 -14.03 -1.64
CA THR A 98 -9.70 -14.25 -2.85
C THR A 98 -11.17 -13.93 -2.62
N VAL A 99 -11.82 -13.33 -3.61
CA VAL A 99 -13.27 -13.00 -3.62
C VAL A 99 -14.01 -13.66 -4.78
#